data_AF-A0A8J2Z414-F1
#
_entry.id   AF-A0A8J2Z414-F1
#
_cell.length_a   1.000
_cell.length_b   1.000
_cell.length_c   1.000
_cell.angle_alpha   90.00
_cell.angle_beta   90.00
_cell.angle_gamma   90.00
#
_symmetry.space_group_name_H-M   'P 1'
#
loop_
_entity.id
_entity.type
_entity.pdbx_description
1 polymer ?
#
loop_
_entity_poly.entity_id
_entity_poly.type
_entity_poly.pdbx_seq_one_letter_code
_entity_poly.pdbx_strand_id
1 'polypeptide(L)'
;MKGLTVFHQDIKSILERARSKTRSAINSAMVEAYWLIGQRIVEEEQQGDVKAKYGQRLLENLSVELSAIFGKGFSYANLRNFRQFYLTYPDQEICYTLCSKLSWSHNRLIMRVDNYEARNYYLKEVISQQWSVRQLERNIKSLSYQRLLSSQSAHVQSRQPVKYSVIKESQQLFASKYQRILPTEEELTAEIAREKRLIREATRDE
;
A
#
# COMPACT_ATOMS: atom_id res chain seq x y z
N MET A 1 8.96 -43.49 29.35
CA MET A 1 8.94 -42.99 27.95
C MET A 1 8.12 -41.70 27.76
N LYS A 2 6.97 -41.46 28.42
CA LYS A 2 6.19 -40.20 28.29
C LYS A 2 6.90 -38.91 28.72
N GLY A 3 7.82 -38.97 29.71
CA GLY A 3 8.56 -37.77 30.16
C GLY A 3 9.55 -37.23 29.13
N LEU A 4 10.21 -38.11 28.37
CA LEU A 4 11.17 -37.73 27.33
C LEU A 4 10.47 -37.06 26.12
N THR A 5 9.23 -37.45 25.82
CA THR A 5 8.43 -36.85 24.74
C THR A 5 7.93 -35.45 25.10
N VAL A 6 7.58 -35.18 26.37
CA VAL A 6 7.19 -33.85 26.83
C VAL A 6 8.39 -32.91 26.82
N PHE A 7 9.52 -33.35 27.38
CA PHE A 7 10.77 -32.58 27.38
C PHE A 7 11.25 -32.21 25.96
N HIS A 8 11.17 -33.14 25.00
CA HIS A 8 11.51 -32.86 23.61
C HIS A 8 10.54 -31.86 22.95
N GLN A 9 9.24 -31.94 23.25
CA GLN A 9 8.26 -30.96 22.77
C GLN A 9 8.52 -29.57 23.35
N ASP A 10 8.92 -29.48 24.63
CA ASP A 10 9.26 -28.21 25.26
C ASP A 10 10.47 -27.56 24.59
N ILE A 11 11.56 -28.31 24.37
CA ILE A 11 12.75 -27.82 23.64
C ILE A 11 12.36 -27.34 22.24
N LYS A 12 11.55 -28.12 21.52
CA LYS A 12 11.08 -27.75 20.19
C LYS A 12 10.29 -26.44 20.23
N SER A 13 9.39 -26.27 21.20
CA SER A 13 8.58 -25.06 21.35
C SER A 13 9.44 -23.83 21.67
N ILE A 14 10.48 -23.97 22.48
CA ILE A 14 11.43 -22.90 22.82
C ILE A 14 12.15 -22.44 21.54
N LEU A 15 12.66 -23.40 20.75
CA LEU A 15 13.33 -23.11 19.49
C LEU A 15 12.39 -22.47 18.46
N GLU A 16 11.16 -22.95 18.36
CA GLU A 16 10.14 -22.39 17.45
C GLU A 16 9.77 -20.96 17.84
N ARG A 17 9.60 -20.67 19.14
CA ARG A 17 9.34 -19.32 19.65
C ARG A 17 10.50 -18.38 19.36
N ALA A 18 11.75 -18.81 19.62
CA ALA A 18 12.94 -18.01 19.33
C ALA A 18 13.03 -17.68 17.83
N ARG A 19 12.90 -18.69 16.96
CA ARG A 19 12.90 -18.52 15.50
C ARG A 19 11.76 -17.63 15.01
N SER A 20 10.56 -17.75 15.60
CA SER A 20 9.42 -16.90 15.24
C SER A 20 9.70 -15.43 15.57
N LYS A 21 10.19 -15.16 16.79
CA LYS A 21 10.56 -13.80 17.23
C LYS A 21 11.62 -13.16 16.33
N THR A 22 12.70 -13.89 16.03
CA THR A 22 13.76 -13.39 15.14
C THR A 22 13.23 -13.10 13.74
N ARG A 23 12.43 -14.01 13.16
CA ARG A 23 11.83 -13.81 11.84
C ARG A 23 10.90 -12.59 11.82
N SER A 24 10.11 -12.36 12.86
CA SER A 24 9.22 -11.20 12.94
C SER A 24 10.01 -9.90 12.92
N ALA A 25 11.07 -9.79 13.74
CA ALA A 25 11.90 -8.59 13.80
C ALA A 25 12.61 -8.32 12.46
N ILE A 26 13.18 -9.36 11.84
CA ILE A 26 13.81 -9.25 10.51
C ILE A 26 12.78 -8.81 9.46
N ASN A 27 11.60 -9.44 9.45
CA ASN A 27 10.56 -9.10 8.47
C ASN A 27 10.15 -7.64 8.59
N SER A 28 9.95 -7.13 9.80
CA SER A 28 9.58 -5.73 10.03
C SER A 28 10.65 -4.77 9.51
N ALA A 29 11.91 -4.98 9.89
CA ALA A 29 13.02 -4.14 9.43
C ALA A 29 13.20 -4.20 7.90
N MET A 30 13.02 -5.37 7.28
CA MET A 30 13.14 -5.52 5.84
C MET A 30 11.99 -4.84 5.09
N VAL A 31 10.75 -4.90 5.59
CA VAL A 31 9.62 -4.22 4.96
C VAL A 31 9.82 -2.70 5.01
N GLU A 32 10.30 -2.17 6.14
CA GLU A 32 10.66 -0.76 6.28
C GLU A 32 11.76 -0.36 5.30
N ALA A 33 12.84 -1.15 5.23
CA ALA A 33 13.92 -0.91 4.28
C ALA A 33 13.42 -0.89 2.83
N TYR A 34 12.53 -1.81 2.44
CA TYR A 34 11.95 -1.84 1.10
C TYR A 34 11.07 -0.62 0.82
N TRP A 35 10.36 -0.10 1.82
CA TRP A 35 9.60 1.14 1.69
C TRP A 35 10.51 2.35 1.48
N LEU A 36 11.57 2.49 2.30
CA LEU A 36 12.56 3.56 2.20
C LEU A 36 13.32 3.54 0.88
N ILE A 37 13.69 2.35 0.38
CA ILE A 37 14.28 2.19 -0.94
C ILE A 37 13.30 2.67 -2.02
N GLY A 38 12.03 2.31 -1.90
CA GLY A 38 10.97 2.78 -2.79
C GLY A 38 10.84 4.31 -2.81
N GLN A 39 10.85 4.94 -1.64
CA GLN A 39 10.85 6.39 -1.49
C GLN A 39 12.05 7.01 -2.20
N ARG A 40 13.27 6.54 -1.91
CA ARG A 40 14.50 7.10 -2.49
C ARG A 40 14.55 6.98 -4.01
N ILE A 41 14.06 5.86 -4.56
CA ILE A 41 13.93 5.67 -6.01
C ILE A 41 13.00 6.73 -6.61
N VAL A 42 11.84 6.98 -6.00
CA VAL A 42 10.87 7.95 -6.51
C VAL A 42 11.40 9.39 -6.44
N GLU A 43 12.08 9.74 -5.35
CA GLU A 43 12.72 11.05 -5.20
C GLU A 43 13.81 11.28 -6.26
N GLU A 44 14.65 10.27 -6.52
CA GLU A 44 15.71 10.35 -7.54
C GLU A 44 15.12 10.45 -8.96
N GLU A 45 14.05 9.72 -9.26
CA GLU A 45 13.36 9.81 -10.54
C GLU A 45 12.75 11.20 -10.79
N GLN A 46 12.32 11.90 -9.74
CA GLN A 46 11.73 13.25 -9.82
C GLN A 46 12.78 14.35 -10.00
N GLN A 47 14.01 14.14 -9.52
CA GLN A 47 15.14 15.04 -9.73
C GLN A 47 15.77 14.85 -11.12
N GLY A 48 15.54 13.71 -11.76
CA GLY A 48 15.94 13.44 -13.14
C GLY A 48 14.98 14.04 -14.17
N ASP A 49 15.52 14.52 -15.28
CA ASP A 49 14.78 15.20 -16.35
C ASP A 49 13.80 14.24 -17.08
N VAL A 50 12.52 14.28 -16.69
CA VAL A 50 11.20 13.79 -17.25
C VAL A 50 11.13 12.50 -18.11
N LYS A 51 12.22 11.76 -18.36
CA LYS A 51 12.21 10.63 -19.30
C LYS A 51 12.07 9.31 -18.58
N ALA A 52 11.06 8.53 -18.98
CA ALA A 52 10.90 7.12 -18.60
C ALA A 52 12.19 6.27 -18.83
N LYS A 53 13.04 6.68 -19.78
CA LYS A 53 14.36 6.07 -20.02
C LYS A 53 15.35 6.26 -18.86
N TYR A 54 15.29 7.39 -18.14
CA TYR A 54 16.16 7.66 -16.99
C TYR A 54 15.83 6.73 -15.82
N GLY A 55 14.56 6.65 -15.43
CA GLY A 55 14.10 5.74 -14.36
C GLY A 55 14.34 4.26 -14.70
N GLN A 56 14.16 3.86 -15.97
CA GLN A 56 14.47 2.50 -16.39
C GLN A 56 15.96 2.17 -16.22
N ARG A 57 16.85 3.06 -16.66
CA ARG A 57 18.30 2.86 -16.54
C ARG A 57 18.78 2.93 -15.08
N LEU A 58 18.17 3.77 -14.25
CA LEU A 58 18.43 3.82 -12.81
C LEU A 58 18.19 2.46 -12.15
N LEU A 59 17.01 1.87 -12.38
CA LEU A 59 16.66 0.57 -11.80
C LEU A 59 17.53 -0.57 -12.33
N GLU A 60 17.93 -0.52 -13.60
CA GLU A 60 18.86 -1.49 -14.19
C GLU A 60 20.23 -1.41 -13.50
N ASN A 61 20.79 -0.20 -13.35
CA ASN A 61 22.07 0.01 -12.67
C ASN A 61 22.01 -0.43 -11.20
N LEU A 62 20.98 0.01 -10.46
CA LEU A 62 20.76 -0.39 -9.06
C LEU A 62 20.63 -1.91 -8.94
N SER A 63 19.99 -2.58 -9.89
CA SER A 63 19.86 -4.04 -9.86
C SER A 63 21.21 -4.72 -9.95
N VAL A 64 22.12 -4.23 -10.80
CA VAL A 64 23.46 -4.81 -10.96
C VAL A 64 24.29 -4.55 -9.71
N GLU A 65 24.39 -3.30 -9.28
CA GLU A 65 25.25 -2.89 -8.17
C GLU A 65 24.81 -3.49 -6.83
N LEU A 66 23.52 -3.40 -6.50
CA LEU A 66 23.02 -3.92 -5.23
C LEU A 66 23.01 -5.46 -5.20
N SER A 67 22.78 -6.12 -6.34
CA SER A 67 22.89 -7.58 -6.39
C SER A 67 24.34 -8.06 -6.25
N ALA A 68 25.33 -7.28 -6.69
CA ALA A 68 26.74 -7.60 -6.49
C ALA A 68 27.15 -7.51 -5.01
N ILE A 69 26.62 -6.52 -4.27
CA ILE A 69 26.95 -6.27 -2.87
C ILE A 69 26.14 -7.16 -1.92
N PHE A 70 24.82 -7.20 -2.10
CA PHE A 70 23.88 -7.83 -1.16
C PHE A 70 23.29 -9.16 -1.66
N GLY A 71 23.53 -9.52 -2.92
CA GLY A 71 23.06 -10.79 -3.49
C GLY A 71 21.57 -10.81 -3.80
N LYS A 72 20.93 -11.96 -3.52
CA LYS A 72 19.53 -12.22 -3.87
C LYS A 72 18.60 -11.26 -3.14
N GLY A 73 17.72 -10.59 -3.88
CA GLY A 73 16.72 -9.69 -3.31
C GLY A 73 16.61 -8.36 -4.06
N PHE A 74 17.66 -7.97 -4.78
CA PHE A 74 17.77 -6.68 -5.47
C PHE A 74 17.70 -6.80 -6.99
N SER A 75 16.90 -7.75 -7.50
CA SER A 75 16.63 -7.79 -8.93
C SER A 75 15.84 -6.56 -9.38
N TYR A 76 15.96 -6.20 -10.66
CA TYR A 76 15.16 -5.14 -11.30
C TYR A 76 13.67 -5.24 -10.98
N ALA A 77 13.11 -6.46 -11.04
CA ALA A 77 11.71 -6.73 -10.72
C ALA A 77 11.36 -6.43 -9.25
N ASN A 78 12.29 -6.67 -8.31
CA ASN A 78 12.10 -6.33 -6.90
C ASN A 78 12.24 -4.84 -6.65
N LEU A 79 13.19 -4.15 -7.26
CA LEU A 79 13.32 -2.70 -7.18
C LEU A 79 12.06 -1.99 -7.70
N ARG A 80 11.45 -2.50 -8.79
CA ARG A 80 10.13 -2.05 -9.24
C ARG A 80 9.03 -2.29 -8.21
N ASN A 81 9.06 -3.42 -7.50
CA ASN A 81 8.11 -3.68 -6.43
C ASN A 81 8.32 -2.73 -5.24
N PHE A 82 9.55 -2.39 -4.88
CA PHE A 82 9.85 -1.42 -3.80
C PHE A 82 9.35 -0.03 -4.15
N ARG A 83 9.64 0.43 -5.37
CA ARG A 83 9.09 1.67 -5.92
C ARG A 83 7.56 1.69 -5.88
N GLN A 84 6.92 0.61 -6.35
CA GLN A 84 5.45 0.48 -6.29
C GLN A 84 4.94 0.49 -4.84
N PHE A 85 5.67 -0.11 -3.91
CA PHE A 85 5.27 -0.20 -2.52
C PHE A 85 5.14 1.20 -1.90
N TYR A 86 6.14 2.06 -2.11
CA TYR A 86 6.07 3.46 -1.68
C TYR A 86 4.93 4.23 -2.36
N LEU A 87 4.79 4.12 -3.69
CA LEU A 87 3.71 4.78 -4.42
C LEU A 87 2.30 4.33 -4.00
N THR A 88 2.18 3.11 -3.49
CA THR A 88 0.91 2.55 -3.01
C THR A 88 0.56 3.03 -1.60
N TYR A 89 1.57 3.20 -0.75
CA TYR A 89 1.44 3.59 0.65
C TYR A 89 2.40 4.74 0.99
N PRO A 90 2.21 5.95 0.45
CA PRO A 90 3.13 7.06 0.67
C PRO A 90 3.07 7.62 2.11
N ASP A 91 2.00 7.31 2.84
CA ASP A 91 1.82 7.73 4.22
C ASP A 91 2.67 6.89 5.19
N GLN A 92 3.49 7.58 5.98
CA GLN A 92 4.41 6.97 6.94
C GLN A 92 3.68 6.25 8.09
N GLU A 93 2.48 6.70 8.49
CA GLU A 93 1.69 6.03 9.53
C GLU A 93 1.19 4.66 9.05
N ILE A 94 0.80 4.59 7.77
CA ILE A 94 0.43 3.32 7.13
C ILE A 94 1.66 2.42 7.08
N CYS A 95 2.83 2.94 6.70
CA CYS A 95 4.08 2.18 6.66
C CYS A 95 4.41 1.52 8.01
N TYR A 96 4.31 2.24 9.13
CA TYR A 96 4.57 1.68 10.46
C TYR A 96 3.66 0.47 10.77
N THR A 97 2.38 0.57 10.42
CA THR A 97 1.42 -0.52 10.60
C THR A 97 1.77 -1.72 9.71
N LEU A 98 2.13 -1.48 8.44
CA LEU A 98 2.51 -2.54 7.50
C LEU A 98 3.80 -3.25 7.94
N CYS A 99 4.82 -2.52 8.39
CA CYS A 99 6.09 -3.09 8.85
C CYS A 99 5.91 -3.92 10.11
N SER A 100 5.09 -3.48 11.06
CA SER A 100 4.89 -4.19 12.32
C SER A 100 3.99 -5.42 12.22
N LYS A 101 3.04 -5.44 11.26
CA LYS A 101 2.01 -6.49 11.18
C LYS A 101 2.13 -7.42 9.99
N LEU A 102 2.75 -7.00 8.89
CA LEU A 102 2.71 -7.72 7.62
C LEU A 102 4.12 -7.99 7.07
N SER A 103 4.36 -9.22 6.61
CA SER A 103 5.59 -9.53 5.88
C SER A 103 5.57 -8.95 4.46
N TRP A 104 6.74 -8.84 3.84
CA TRP A 104 6.88 -8.38 2.45
C TRP A 104 5.97 -9.13 1.46
N SER A 105 5.81 -10.45 1.63
CA SER A 105 4.95 -11.25 0.76
C SER A 105 3.47 -10.87 0.84
N HIS A 106 2.97 -10.48 2.02
CA HIS A 106 1.60 -9.98 2.16
C HIS A 106 1.45 -8.64 1.44
N ASN A 107 2.33 -7.69 1.75
CA ASN A 107 2.33 -6.35 1.14
C ASN A 107 2.39 -6.43 -0.40
N ARG A 108 3.24 -7.32 -0.93
CA ARG A 108 3.42 -7.54 -2.37
C ARG A 108 2.17 -8.07 -3.07
N LEU A 109 1.35 -8.89 -2.40
CA LEU A 109 0.07 -9.35 -2.94
C LEU A 109 -0.97 -8.23 -2.93
N ILE A 110 -1.07 -7.52 -1.80
CA ILE A 110 -2.08 -6.50 -1.57
C ILE A 110 -1.88 -5.28 -2.47
N MET A 111 -0.63 -4.81 -2.65
CA MET A 111 -0.34 -3.64 -3.48
C MET A 111 -0.64 -3.84 -4.98
N ARG A 112 -0.86 -5.09 -5.42
CA ARG A 112 -1.27 -5.43 -6.80
C ARG A 112 -2.78 -5.44 -6.99
N VAL A 113 -3.54 -5.25 -5.92
CA VAL A 113 -4.98 -5.07 -6.02
C VAL A 113 -5.24 -3.64 -6.47
N ASP A 114 -5.83 -3.48 -7.65
CA ASP A 114 -6.05 -2.17 -8.29
C ASP A 114 -7.05 -1.32 -7.50
N ASN A 115 -8.14 -1.94 -7.05
CA ASN A 115 -9.19 -1.26 -6.31
C ASN A 115 -8.73 -0.90 -4.88
N TYR A 116 -8.76 0.39 -4.55
CA TYR A 116 -8.36 0.95 -3.26
C TYR A 116 -9.16 0.37 -2.09
N GLU A 117 -10.48 0.27 -2.21
CA GLU A 117 -11.34 -0.28 -1.15
C GLU A 117 -11.09 -1.77 -0.93
N ALA A 118 -10.90 -2.53 -2.01
CA ALA A 118 -10.51 -3.93 -1.93
C ALA A 118 -9.16 -4.09 -1.22
N ARG A 119 -8.20 -3.22 -1.52
CA ARG A 119 -6.88 -3.20 -0.86
C ARG A 119 -7.02 -2.98 0.64
N ASN A 120 -7.78 -1.96 1.05
CA ASN A 120 -8.03 -1.63 2.45
C ASN A 120 -8.77 -2.76 3.18
N TYR A 121 -9.74 -3.40 2.53
CA TYR A 121 -10.41 -4.59 3.04
C TYR A 121 -9.40 -5.70 3.32
N TYR A 122 -8.55 -6.05 2.33
CA TYR A 122 -7.56 -7.11 2.51
C TYR A 122 -6.51 -6.78 3.58
N LEU A 123 -6.10 -5.52 3.72
CA LEU A 123 -5.21 -5.08 4.80
C LEU A 123 -5.82 -5.34 6.18
N LYS A 124 -7.07 -4.93 6.37
CA LYS A 124 -7.79 -5.10 7.64
C LYS A 124 -8.00 -6.58 7.95
N GLU A 125 -8.48 -7.35 6.98
CA GLU A 125 -8.82 -8.76 7.18
C GLU A 125 -7.60 -9.65 7.44
N VAL A 126 -6.45 -9.37 6.79
CA VAL A 126 -5.22 -10.13 7.06
C VAL A 126 -4.76 -9.92 8.49
N ILE A 127 -4.86 -8.70 9.01
CA ILE A 127 -4.46 -8.37 10.38
C ILE A 127 -5.46 -8.95 11.39
N SER A 128 -6.77 -8.81 11.14
CA SER A 128 -7.81 -9.28 12.06
C SER A 128 -7.87 -10.80 12.15
N GLN A 129 -7.81 -11.49 11.02
CA GLN A 129 -7.94 -12.94 10.95
C GLN A 129 -6.60 -13.69 10.92
N GLN A 130 -5.47 -12.97 10.94
CA GLN A 130 -4.12 -13.53 10.90
C GLN A 130 -3.92 -14.47 9.71
N TRP A 131 -4.42 -14.08 8.54
CA TRP A 131 -4.27 -14.90 7.33
C TRP A 131 -2.81 -15.08 6.96
N SER A 132 -2.43 -16.32 6.68
CA SER A 132 -1.18 -16.62 5.98
C SER A 132 -1.19 -16.06 4.55
N VAL A 133 -0.01 -15.89 3.97
CA VAL A 133 0.18 -15.45 2.57
C VAL A 133 -0.67 -16.28 1.60
N ARG A 134 -0.77 -17.60 1.83
CA ARG A 134 -1.57 -18.52 1.00
C ARG A 134 -3.07 -18.27 1.14
N GLN A 135 -3.55 -18.02 2.36
CA GLN A 135 -4.96 -17.69 2.59
C GLN A 135 -5.32 -16.35 1.96
N LEU A 136 -4.48 -15.33 2.14
CA LEU A 136 -4.62 -14.04 1.47
C LEU A 136 -4.69 -14.21 -0.05
N GLU A 137 -3.75 -14.94 -0.64
CA GLU A 137 -3.72 -15.19 -2.09
C GLU A 137 -5.01 -15.86 -2.57
N ARG A 138 -5.48 -16.89 -1.85
CA ARG A 138 -6.74 -17.58 -2.15
C ARG A 138 -7.95 -16.64 -2.02
N ASN A 139 -7.98 -15.77 -1.02
CA ASN A 139 -9.06 -14.82 -0.79
C ASN A 139 -9.11 -13.72 -1.85
N ILE A 140 -7.95 -13.26 -2.34
CA ILE A 140 -7.85 -12.35 -3.48
C ILE A 140 -8.35 -13.05 -4.75
N LYS A 141 -7.83 -14.25 -5.05
CA LYS A 141 -8.20 -15.02 -6.25
C LYS A 141 -9.68 -15.38 -6.31
N SER A 142 -10.29 -15.66 -5.17
CA SER A 142 -11.72 -15.97 -5.05
C SER A 142 -12.62 -14.73 -4.93
N LEU A 143 -12.07 -13.53 -5.17
CA LEU A 143 -12.81 -12.28 -5.23
C LEU A 143 -13.70 -12.06 -4.00
N SER A 144 -13.19 -12.46 -2.82
CA SER A 144 -13.94 -12.42 -1.55
C SER A 144 -14.54 -11.05 -1.26
N TYR A 145 -13.82 -9.96 -1.57
CA TYR A 145 -14.31 -8.60 -1.43
C TYR A 145 -15.55 -8.34 -2.31
N GLN A 146 -15.52 -8.76 -3.57
CA GLN A 146 -16.64 -8.57 -4.49
C GLN A 146 -17.83 -9.43 -4.08
N ARG A 147 -17.61 -10.63 -3.56
CA ARG A 147 -18.68 -11.46 -2.99
C ARG A 147 -19.32 -10.83 -1.76
N LEU A 148 -18.55 -10.15 -0.91
CA LEU A 148 -19.09 -9.36 0.21
C LEU A 148 -19.97 -8.21 -0.29
N LEU A 149 -19.53 -7.49 -1.32
CA LEU A 149 -20.33 -6.42 -1.92
C LEU A 149 -21.62 -6.97 -2.53
N SER A 150 -21.55 -8.10 -3.25
CA SER A 150 -22.72 -8.74 -3.83
C SER A 150 -23.70 -9.25 -2.76
N SER A 151 -23.21 -9.80 -1.64
CA SER A 151 -24.07 -10.26 -0.55
C SER A 151 -24.68 -9.10 0.25
N GLN A 152 -23.96 -8.01 0.46
CA GLN A 152 -24.51 -6.78 1.05
C GLN A 152 -25.55 -6.14 0.13
N SER A 153 -25.29 -6.08 -1.18
CA SER A 153 -26.24 -5.57 -2.17
C SER A 153 -27.51 -6.45 -2.26
N ALA A 154 -27.37 -7.78 -2.18
CA ALA A 154 -28.50 -8.70 -2.13
C ALA A 154 -29.33 -8.58 -0.85
N HIS A 155 -28.71 -8.26 0.30
CA HIS A 155 -29.40 -8.01 1.56
C HIS A 155 -30.15 -6.65 1.55
N VAL A 156 -29.66 -5.66 0.81
CA VAL A 156 -30.36 -4.38 0.62
C VAL A 156 -31.55 -4.56 -0.35
N GLN A 157 -31.41 -5.38 -1.40
CA GLN A 157 -32.49 -5.66 -2.36
C GLN A 157 -33.64 -6.51 -1.81
N SER A 158 -33.41 -7.33 -0.77
CA SER A 158 -34.46 -8.14 -0.16
C SER A 158 -35.35 -7.37 0.83
N ARG A 159 -35.03 -6.11 1.15
CA ARG A 159 -35.74 -5.33 2.18
C ARG A 159 -36.75 -4.30 1.69
N GLN A 160 -36.74 -3.80 0.45
CA GLN A 160 -37.85 -3.03 -0.17
C GLN A 160 -37.75 -2.99 -1.70
N PRO A 161 -38.89 -2.87 -2.44
CA PRO A 161 -38.87 -2.71 -3.88
C PRO A 161 -38.78 -1.23 -4.29
N VAL A 162 -38.22 -1.01 -5.49
CA VAL A 162 -38.37 0.15 -6.39
C VAL A 162 -37.27 1.23 -6.37
N LYS A 163 -36.60 1.28 -7.54
CA LYS A 163 -35.96 2.38 -8.31
C LYS A 163 -35.35 3.55 -7.54
N TYR A 164 -34.04 3.76 -7.68
CA TYR A 164 -33.40 5.06 -8.02
C TYR A 164 -32.07 4.74 -8.75
N SER A 165 -31.87 5.19 -9.99
CA SER A 165 -31.33 6.50 -10.37
C SER A 165 -29.91 6.70 -9.86
N VAL A 166 -29.00 6.80 -10.83
CA VAL A 166 -27.60 7.24 -10.73
C VAL A 166 -27.45 8.37 -9.71
N ILE A 167 -26.62 8.16 -8.68
CA ILE A 167 -26.04 9.25 -7.88
C ILE A 167 -24.52 9.13 -8.00
N LYS A 168 -24.00 9.79 -9.03
CA LYS A 168 -22.73 10.54 -8.97
C LYS A 168 -23.00 11.72 -8.04
N GLU A 169 -22.27 11.83 -6.93
CA GLU A 169 -21.81 13.09 -6.32
C GLU A 169 -21.39 12.85 -4.86
N SER A 170 -20.09 12.66 -4.67
CA SER A 170 -19.36 13.05 -3.45
C SER A 170 -17.84 12.96 -3.68
N GLN A 171 -17.38 13.40 -4.86
CA GLN A 171 -15.95 13.56 -5.16
C GLN A 171 -15.38 14.92 -4.71
N GLN A 172 -16.17 15.77 -4.05
CA GLN A 172 -15.79 17.18 -3.80
C GLN A 172 -15.38 17.52 -2.35
N LEU A 173 -15.11 16.56 -1.46
CA LEU A 173 -14.57 16.89 -0.12
C LEU A 173 -13.07 16.64 0.08
N PHE A 174 -12.37 16.06 -0.90
CA PHE A 174 -10.95 15.70 -0.74
C PHE A 174 -10.04 16.15 -1.89
N ALA A 175 -10.53 17.00 -2.79
CA ALA A 175 -9.72 17.54 -3.89
C ALA A 175 -8.80 18.71 -3.46
N SER A 176 -8.80 19.14 -2.20
CA SER A 176 -8.03 20.30 -1.74
C SER A 176 -6.62 19.99 -1.22
N LYS A 177 -6.11 18.74 -1.29
CA LYS A 177 -4.83 18.42 -0.64
C LYS A 177 -3.69 17.87 -1.49
N TYR A 178 -3.85 17.57 -2.78
CA TYR A 178 -2.69 17.11 -3.59
C TYR A 178 -2.82 17.45 -5.08
N GLN A 179 -2.28 18.60 -5.50
CA GLN A 179 -1.85 18.79 -6.89
C GLN A 179 -0.40 18.26 -7.02
N ARG A 180 -0.20 17.36 -7.99
CA ARG A 180 1.05 16.60 -8.23
C ARG A 180 2.09 17.34 -9.09
N ILE A 181 1.94 18.65 -9.27
CA ILE A 181 2.94 19.54 -9.85
C ILE A 181 2.96 20.77 -8.94
N LEU A 182 4.13 21.17 -8.45
CA LEU A 182 4.30 22.39 -7.66
C LEU A 182 4.21 23.57 -8.65
N PRO A 183 3.15 24.41 -8.61
CA PRO A 183 3.03 25.55 -9.50
C PRO A 183 4.17 26.55 -9.23
N THR A 184 4.57 27.28 -10.26
CA THR A 184 5.53 28.39 -10.09
C THR A 184 4.91 29.51 -9.25
N GLU A 185 5.74 30.39 -8.64
CA GLU A 185 5.28 31.46 -7.74
C GLU A 185 4.26 32.41 -8.42
N GLU A 186 4.42 32.65 -9.72
CA GLU A 186 3.49 33.46 -10.53
C GLU A 186 2.14 32.76 -10.77
N GLU A 187 2.15 31.45 -10.97
CA GLU A 187 0.92 30.66 -11.15
C GLU A 187 0.14 30.53 -9.83
N LEU A 188 0.84 30.38 -8.70
CA LEU A 188 0.23 30.33 -7.38
C LEU A 188 -0.41 31.66 -6.98
N THR A 189 0.26 32.78 -7.26
CA THR A 189 -0.28 34.12 -6.99
C THR A 189 -1.49 34.44 -7.88
N ALA A 190 -1.49 33.99 -9.15
CA ALA A 190 -2.63 34.10 -10.04
C ALA A 190 -3.84 33.26 -9.56
N GLU A 191 -3.61 32.05 -9.06
CA GLU A 191 -4.67 31.18 -8.56
C GLU A 191 -5.32 31.71 -7.27
N ILE A 192 -4.49 32.18 -6.32
CA ILE A 192 -4.98 32.83 -5.09
C ILE A 192 -5.78 34.09 -5.41
N ALA A 193 -5.37 34.86 -6.44
CA ALA A 193 -6.11 36.04 -6.88
C ALA A 193 -7.46 35.68 -7.54
N ARG A 194 -7.51 34.59 -8.32
CA ARG A 194 -8.75 34.06 -8.91
C ARG A 194 -9.73 33.60 -7.84
N GLU A 195 -9.29 32.81 -6.88
CA GLU A 195 -10.14 32.32 -5.79
C GLU A 195 -10.63 33.44 -4.88
N LYS A 196 -9.74 34.39 -4.51
CA LYS A 196 -10.14 35.58 -3.73
C LYS A 196 -11.19 36.43 -4.45
N ARG A 197 -11.18 36.44 -5.78
CA ARG A 197 -12.18 37.16 -6.59
C ARG A 197 -13.52 36.44 -6.61
N LEU A 198 -13.52 35.11 -6.83
CA LEU A 198 -14.72 34.29 -6.77
C LEU A 198 -15.39 34.34 -5.40
N ILE A 199 -14.61 34.35 -4.32
CA ILE A 199 -15.14 34.49 -2.95
C ILE A 199 -15.74 35.88 -2.74
N ARG A 200 -15.08 36.95 -3.20
CA ARG A 200 -15.63 38.32 -3.09
C ARG A 200 -16.90 38.54 -3.93
N GLU A 201 -17.03 37.85 -5.04
CA GLU A 201 -18.21 37.88 -5.90
C GLU A 201 -19.35 37.06 -5.26
N ALA A 202 -19.05 35.90 -4.66
CA ALA A 202 -20.02 35.09 -3.93
C ALA A 202 -20.51 35.74 -2.62
N THR A 203 -19.69 36.53 -1.93
CA THR A 203 -20.11 37.26 -0.70
C THR A 203 -20.79 38.61 -1.00
N ARG A 204 -21.10 38.90 -2.27
CA ARG A 204 -21.81 40.12 -2.68
C ARG A 204 -23.27 39.87 -3.08
N ASP A 205 -23.66 38.61 -3.23
CA ASP A 205 -25.02 38.15 -3.58
C ASP A 205 -25.75 37.50 -2.38
N GLU A 206 -25.27 37.74 -1.15
CA GLU A 206 -26.00 37.55 0.13
C GLU A 206 -26.28 38.92 0.76
#